data_AF-A0A7V4UWW9-F1
#
_entry.id   AF-A0A7V4UWW9-F1
#
_cell.length_a   1.000
_cell.length_b   1.000
_cell.length_c   1.000
_cell.angle_alpha   90.00
_cell.angle_beta   90.00
_cell.angle_gamma   90.00
#
_symmetry.space_group_name_H-M   'P 1'
#
loop_
_entity.id
_entity.type
_entity.pdbx_description
1 polymer ?
#
loop_
_entity_poly.entity_id
_entity_poly.type
_entity_poly.pdbx_seq_one_letter_code
_entity_poly.pdbx_strand_id
1 'polypeptide(L)'
;DLLSTLCALFIALHIICVSKLLRDEDIYLVSLVQFATVTAVGGILFLILPAQPYVISPVSAGSLAYCAIFPTVICFTLQNAYQRYTTPTKAGLIYTLDPVWSMMGGMLLLGERLTGREWVGCGLIFAAVVLPLLVKRLRERQLGVNYRAGRVDSA
;
A
#
# COMPACT_ATOMS: atom_id res chain seq x y z
N ASP A 1 19.39 0.88 -6.97
CA ASP A 1 18.94 2.21 -6.55
C ASP A 1 18.06 2.93 -7.57
N LEU A 2 18.52 3.19 -8.80
CA LEU A 2 17.70 3.90 -9.80
C LEU A 2 16.38 3.18 -10.16
N LEU A 3 16.43 1.85 -10.34
CA LEU A 3 15.25 1.05 -10.68
C LEU A 3 14.22 1.03 -9.53
N SER A 4 14.69 0.94 -8.28
CA SER A 4 13.83 0.98 -7.10
C SER A 4 13.20 2.36 -6.89
N THR A 5 13.92 3.45 -7.14
CA THR A 5 13.35 4.80 -7.08
C THR A 5 12.29 5.02 -8.18
N LEU A 6 12.54 4.48 -9.37
CA LEU A 6 11.56 4.55 -10.46
C LEU A 6 10.30 3.73 -10.13
N CYS A 7 10.46 2.54 -9.54
CA CYS A 7 9.34 1.73 -9.05
C CYS A 7 8.50 2.50 -8.01
N ALA A 8 9.15 3.13 -7.03
CA ALA A 8 8.46 3.93 -6.02
C ALA A 8 7.68 5.11 -6.63
N LEU A 9 8.21 5.76 -7.68
CA LEU A 9 7.50 6.78 -8.43
C LEU A 9 6.22 6.22 -9.08
N PHE A 10 6.31 5.07 -9.75
CA PHE A 10 5.15 4.44 -10.37
C PHE A 10 4.10 4.00 -9.36
N ILE A 11 4.50 3.48 -8.20
CA ILE A 11 3.57 3.15 -7.10
C ILE A 11 2.89 4.43 -6.58
N ALA A 12 3.62 5.52 -6.39
CA ALA A 12 3.02 6.79 -5.96
C ALA A 12 2.01 7.32 -6.99
N LEU A 13 2.35 7.27 -8.28
CA LEU A 13 1.43 7.64 -9.37
C LEU A 13 0.20 6.72 -9.39
N HIS A 14 0.39 5.41 -9.23
CA HIS A 14 -0.70 4.44 -9.14
C HIS A 14 -1.65 4.76 -7.99
N ILE A 15 -1.14 5.00 -6.78
CA ILE A 15 -1.97 5.38 -5.61
C ILE A 15 -2.78 6.64 -5.91
N ILE A 16 -2.19 7.67 -6.53
CA ILE A 16 -2.89 8.91 -6.87
C ILE A 16 -3.96 8.67 -7.93
N CYS A 17 -3.63 7.95 -9.01
CA CYS A 17 -4.56 7.65 -10.11
C CYS A 17 -5.74 6.82 -9.61
N VAL A 18 -5.48 5.76 -8.84
CA VAL A 18 -6.51 4.89 -8.25
C VAL A 18 -7.40 5.67 -7.30
N SER A 19 -6.83 6.50 -6.43
CA SER A 19 -7.63 7.33 -5.52
C SER A 19 -8.54 8.32 -6.24
N LYS A 20 -8.13 8.81 -7.42
CA LYS A 20 -8.97 9.68 -8.26
C LYS A 20 -10.05 8.88 -8.99
N LEU A 21 -9.67 7.77 -9.63
CA LEU A 21 -10.58 6.97 -10.45
C LEU A 21 -11.68 6.32 -9.60
N LEU A 22 -11.34 5.77 -8.44
CA LEU A 22 -12.29 5.15 -7.51
C LEU A 22 -13.31 6.12 -6.88
N ARG A 23 -13.16 7.43 -7.12
CA ARG A 23 -14.11 8.43 -6.62
C ARG A 23 -15.39 8.46 -7.46
N ASP A 24 -15.24 8.26 -8.76
CA ASP A 24 -16.31 8.42 -9.75
C ASP A 24 -16.69 7.07 -10.41
N GLU A 25 -15.84 6.04 -10.33
CA GLU A 25 -16.02 4.74 -10.97
C GLU A 25 -16.35 3.59 -10.00
N ASP A 26 -16.85 2.48 -10.54
CA ASP A 26 -17.08 1.24 -9.80
C ASP A 26 -15.74 0.57 -9.40
N ILE A 27 -15.58 0.29 -8.10
CA ILE A 27 -14.42 -0.37 -7.51
C ILE A 27 -14.15 -1.73 -8.16
N TYR A 28 -15.20 -2.50 -8.45
CA TYR A 28 -15.04 -3.84 -9.02
C TYR A 28 -14.52 -3.77 -10.45
N LEU A 29 -15.00 -2.79 -11.24
CA LEU A 29 -14.52 -2.57 -12.60
C LEU A 29 -13.06 -2.11 -12.61
N VAL A 30 -12.70 -1.16 -11.75
CA VAL A 30 -11.30 -0.71 -11.62
C VAL A 30 -10.38 -1.87 -11.21
N SER A 31 -10.80 -2.68 -10.23
CA SER A 31 -10.03 -3.85 -9.78
C SER A 31 -9.89 -4.89 -10.88
N LEU A 32 -10.96 -5.16 -11.63
CA LEU A 32 -10.96 -6.07 -12.77
C LEU A 32 -9.96 -5.61 -13.84
N VAL A 33 -9.98 -4.32 -14.20
CA VAL A 33 -9.05 -3.74 -15.17
C VAL A 33 -7.60 -3.86 -14.69
N GLN A 34 -7.33 -3.63 -13.41
CA GLN A 34 -6.00 -3.81 -12.83
C GLN A 34 -5.52 -5.26 -12.93
N PHE A 35 -6.35 -6.24 -12.55
CA PHE A 35 -6.00 -7.66 -12.64
C PHE A 35 -5.83 -8.11 -14.10
N ALA A 36 -6.70 -7.66 -14.99
CA ALA A 36 -6.59 -7.95 -16.43
C ALA A 36 -5.29 -7.38 -17.01
N THR A 37 -4.93 -6.14 -16.64
CA THR A 37 -3.69 -5.49 -17.09
C THR A 37 -2.47 -6.25 -16.61
N VAL A 38 -2.40 -6.62 -15.32
CA VAL A 38 -1.28 -7.39 -14.76
C VAL A 38 -1.18 -8.77 -15.39
N THR A 39 -2.31 -9.45 -15.61
CA THR A 39 -2.35 -10.77 -16.25
C THR A 39 -1.87 -10.71 -17.70
N ALA A 40 -2.31 -9.71 -18.46
CA ALA A 40 -1.90 -9.53 -19.86
C ALA A 40 -0.40 -9.21 -19.96
N VAL A 41 0.06 -8.20 -19.22
CA VAL A 41 1.47 -7.78 -19.25
C VAL A 41 2.39 -8.88 -18.72
N GLY A 42 2.04 -9.49 -17.58
CA GLY A 42 2.80 -10.60 -17.00
C GLY A 42 2.83 -11.84 -17.89
N GLY A 43 1.70 -12.18 -18.52
CA GLY A 43 1.60 -13.28 -19.47
C GLY A 43 2.44 -13.05 -20.72
N ILE A 44 2.41 -11.85 -21.30
CA ILE A 44 3.24 -11.48 -22.46
C ILE A 44 4.73 -11.58 -22.09
N LEU A 45 5.13 -11.01 -20.94
CA LEU A 45 6.52 -11.07 -20.50
C LEU A 45 6.98 -12.51 -20.24
N PHE A 46 6.11 -13.37 -19.70
CA PHE A 46 6.40 -14.79 -19.50
C PHE A 46 6.70 -15.52 -20.82
N LEU A 47 6.01 -15.15 -21.91
CA LEU A 47 6.24 -15.75 -23.23
C LEU A 47 7.51 -15.27 -23.91
N ILE A 48 7.94 -14.03 -23.64
CA ILE A 48 9.10 -13.39 -24.30
C ILE A 48 10.40 -13.68 -23.55
N LEU A 49 10.35 -13.74 -22.22
CA LEU A 49 11.54 -13.92 -21.39
C LEU A 49 11.96 -15.39 -21.31
N PRO A 50 13.27 -15.68 -21.23
CA PRO A 50 13.76 -17.06 -21.10
C PRO A 50 13.25 -17.69 -19.80
N ALA A 51 12.39 -18.70 -19.94
CA ALA A 51 11.85 -19.43 -18.81
C ALA A 51 12.93 -20.30 -18.16
N GLN A 52 13.07 -20.20 -16.84
CA GLN A 52 13.81 -21.19 -16.06
C GLN A 52 12.98 -22.48 -15.97
N PRO A 53 13.59 -23.68 -15.98
CA PRO A 53 12.85 -24.92 -15.76
C PRO A 53 12.11 -24.86 -14.42
N TYR A 54 10.79 -24.94 -14.46
CA TYR A 54 9.96 -24.94 -13.26
C TYR A 54 9.12 -26.22 -13.22
N VAL A 55 8.95 -26.76 -12.03
CA VAL A 55 8.11 -27.95 -11.80
C VAL A 55 6.95 -27.52 -10.93
N ILE A 56 5.72 -27.71 -11.42
CA ILE A 56 4.52 -27.43 -10.64
C ILE A 56 4.31 -28.61 -9.68
N SER A 57 4.73 -28.45 -8.43
CA SER A 57 4.35 -29.35 -7.34
C SER A 57 2.96 -28.99 -6.82
N PRO A 58 2.22 -29.94 -6.20
CA PRO A 58 0.95 -29.63 -5.54
C PRO A 58 1.07 -28.52 -4.49
N VAL A 59 2.21 -28.45 -3.79
CA VAL A 59 2.50 -27.40 -2.80
C VAL A 59 2.64 -26.04 -3.50
N SER A 60 3.40 -25.98 -4.59
CA SER A 60 3.59 -24.74 -5.37
C SER A 60 2.26 -24.25 -5.97
N ALA A 61 1.43 -25.16 -6.46
CA ALA A 61 0.09 -24.82 -6.96
C ALA A 61 -0.81 -24.29 -5.83
N GLY A 62 -0.77 -24.91 -4.65
CA GLY A 62 -1.48 -24.44 -3.46
C GLY A 62 -1.06 -23.04 -3.02
N SER A 63 0.25 -22.77 -2.95
CA SER A 63 0.79 -21.45 -2.62
C SER A 63 0.39 -20.39 -3.65
N LEU A 64 0.41 -20.74 -4.94
CA LEU A 64 -0.01 -19.83 -6.01
C LEU A 64 -1.51 -19.51 -5.91
N ALA A 65 -2.35 -20.52 -5.69
CA ALA A 65 -3.79 -20.33 -5.50
C ALA A 65 -4.07 -19.47 -4.26
N TYR A 66 -3.36 -19.70 -3.16
CA TYR A 66 -3.46 -18.87 -1.96
C TYR A 66 -3.11 -17.41 -2.25
N CYS A 67 -1.96 -17.13 -2.88
CA CYS A 67 -1.52 -15.78 -3.23
C CYS A 67 -2.45 -15.08 -4.25
N ALA A 68 -2.99 -15.83 -5.21
CA ALA A 68 -3.90 -15.28 -6.21
C ALA A 68 -5.26 -14.91 -5.59
N ILE A 69 -5.80 -15.76 -4.72
CA ILE A 69 -7.14 -15.54 -4.17
C ILE A 69 -7.09 -14.56 -2.99
N PHE A 70 -6.21 -14.80 -2.01
CA PHE A 70 -6.30 -14.11 -0.73
C PHE A 70 -5.69 -12.71 -0.78
N PRO A 71 -4.36 -12.50 -0.92
CA PRO A 71 -3.81 -11.15 -0.97
C PRO A 71 -4.16 -10.42 -2.27
N THR A 72 -4.25 -11.12 -3.41
CA THR A 72 -4.49 -10.45 -4.70
C THR A 72 -5.96 -10.14 -4.96
N VAL A 73 -6.89 -11.10 -4.92
CA VAL A 73 -8.30 -10.77 -5.19
C VAL A 73 -8.96 -10.14 -3.95
N ILE A 74 -8.92 -10.80 -2.80
CA ILE A 74 -9.67 -10.34 -1.62
C ILE A 74 -9.06 -9.07 -1.03
N CYS A 75 -7.79 -9.12 -0.62
CA CYS A 75 -7.17 -7.98 0.08
C CYS A 75 -7.01 -6.76 -0.83
N PHE A 76 -6.62 -6.92 -2.10
CA PHE A 76 -6.46 -5.79 -3.00
C PHE A 76 -7.79 -5.13 -3.38
N THR A 77 -8.87 -5.91 -3.60
CA THR A 77 -10.20 -5.32 -3.83
C THR A 77 -10.70 -4.58 -2.58
N LEU A 78 -10.49 -5.14 -1.38
CA LEU A 78 -10.78 -4.42 -0.13
C LEU A 78 -9.93 -3.15 0.01
N GLN A 79 -8.65 -3.23 -0.32
CA GLN A 79 -7.74 -2.08 -0.30
C GLN A 79 -8.26 -0.96 -1.21
N ASN A 80 -8.62 -1.27 -2.46
CA ASN A 80 -9.24 -0.31 -3.38
C ASN A 80 -10.55 0.25 -2.79
N ALA A 81 -11.42 -0.62 -2.26
CA ALA A 81 -12.69 -0.20 -1.66
C ALA A 81 -12.51 0.81 -0.50
N TYR A 82 -11.50 0.61 0.36
CA TYR A 82 -11.21 1.54 1.45
C TYR A 82 -10.41 2.77 1.02
N GLN A 83 -9.58 2.64 -0.02
CA GLN A 83 -8.80 3.74 -0.56
C GLN A 83 -9.71 4.87 -1.07
N ARG A 84 -10.89 4.55 -1.61
CA ARG A 84 -11.88 5.56 -2.06
C ARG A 84 -12.35 6.52 -0.95
N TYR A 85 -12.33 6.07 0.31
CA TYR A 85 -12.74 6.86 1.48
C TYR A 85 -11.58 7.62 2.11
N THR A 86 -10.37 7.48 1.56
CA THR A 86 -9.14 8.01 2.13
C THR A 86 -8.47 8.97 1.15
N THR A 87 -7.77 9.99 1.65
CA THR A 87 -7.03 10.89 0.77
C THR A 87 -5.77 10.20 0.22
N PRO A 88 -5.29 10.52 -0.99
CA PRO A 88 -4.10 9.89 -1.56
C PRO A 88 -2.88 9.95 -0.63
N THR A 89 -2.70 11.07 0.07
CA THR A 89 -1.63 11.24 1.08
C THR A 89 -1.76 10.24 2.24
N LYS A 90 -2.97 10.03 2.76
CA LYS A 90 -3.20 9.09 3.86
C LYS A 90 -3.07 7.65 3.37
N ALA A 91 -3.56 7.34 2.17
CA ALA A 91 -3.40 6.02 1.56
C ALA A 91 -1.92 5.66 1.37
N GLY A 92 -1.11 6.59 0.83
CA GLY A 92 0.33 6.41 0.69
C GLY A 92 1.04 6.15 2.02
N LEU A 93 0.68 6.91 3.08
CA LEU A 93 1.21 6.67 4.42
C LEU A 93 0.83 5.30 4.99
N ILE A 94 -0.40 4.83 4.73
CA ILE A 94 -0.83 3.49 5.13
C ILE A 94 -0.03 2.42 4.38
N TYR A 95 0.22 2.60 3.09
CA TYR A 95 0.95 1.61 2.28
C TYR A 95 2.41 1.51 2.73
N THR A 96 3.01 2.62 3.18
CA THR A 96 4.35 2.57 3.78
C THR A 96 4.41 1.79 5.11
N LEU A 97 3.27 1.56 5.79
CA LEU A 97 3.21 0.72 7.00
C LEU A 97 3.05 -0.77 6.69
N ASP A 98 2.68 -1.15 5.48
CA ASP A 98 2.51 -2.54 5.06
C ASP A 98 3.68 -3.47 5.45
N PRO A 99 4.96 -3.09 5.26
CA PRO A 99 6.09 -3.92 5.72
C PRO A 99 6.13 -4.15 7.23
N VAL A 100 5.63 -3.21 8.05
CA VAL A 100 5.55 -3.39 9.51
C VAL A 100 4.54 -4.48 9.86
N TRP A 101 3.38 -4.48 9.20
CA TRP A 101 2.36 -5.52 9.39
C TRP A 101 2.82 -6.88 8.86
N SER A 102 3.47 -6.90 7.70
CA SER A 102 4.07 -8.11 7.12
C SER A 102 5.11 -8.72 8.07
N MET A 103 5.98 -7.89 8.64
CA MET A 103 6.96 -8.32 9.65
C MET A 103 6.28 -8.94 10.88
N MET A 104 5.27 -8.26 11.44
CA MET A 104 4.52 -8.79 12.59
C MET A 104 3.84 -10.12 12.26
N GLY A 105 3.32 -10.27 11.04
CA GLY A 105 2.75 -11.52 10.54
C GLY A 105 3.79 -12.64 10.47
N GLY A 106 4.99 -12.38 9.94
CA GLY A 106 6.10 -13.33 9.90
C GLY A 106 6.52 -13.81 11.29
N MET A 107 6.61 -12.89 12.27
CA MET A 107 6.88 -13.26 13.65
C MET A 107 5.82 -14.17 14.26
N LEU A 108 4.53 -13.80 14.11
CA LEU A 108 3.42 -14.45 14.80
C LEU A 108 3.02 -15.78 14.16
N LEU A 109 3.02 -15.85 12.82
CA LEU A 109 2.53 -17.00 12.07
C LEU A 109 3.65 -17.96 11.68
N LEU A 110 4.82 -17.45 11.30
CA LEU A 110 5.97 -18.26 10.86
C LEU A 110 7.00 -18.47 11.98
N GLY A 111 6.87 -17.77 13.11
CA GLY A 111 7.83 -17.86 14.21
C GLY A 111 9.19 -17.21 13.90
N GLU A 112 9.24 -16.32 12.92
CA GLU A 112 10.48 -15.65 12.51
C GLU A 112 11.03 -14.78 13.65
N ARG A 113 12.35 -14.91 13.89
CA ARG A 113 13.06 -14.10 14.88
C ARG A 113 13.79 -12.96 14.20
N LEU A 114 13.41 -11.75 14.57
CA LEU A 114 14.03 -10.55 14.05
C LEU A 114 15.34 -10.22 14.73
N THR A 115 16.29 -9.81 13.92
CA THR A 115 17.53 -9.17 14.33
C THR A 115 17.27 -7.76 14.85
N GLY A 116 18.18 -7.24 15.67
CA GLY A 116 18.09 -5.86 16.18
C GLY A 116 18.02 -4.80 15.07
N ARG A 117 18.60 -5.07 13.89
CA ARG A 117 18.58 -4.15 12.75
C ARG A 117 17.19 -4.02 12.13
N GLU A 118 16.43 -5.11 12.05
CA GLU A 118 15.08 -5.11 11.48
C GLU A 118 14.09 -4.38 12.40
N TRP A 119 14.27 -4.50 13.73
CA TRP A 119 13.53 -3.69 14.71
C TRP A 119 13.77 -2.19 14.55
N VAL A 120 15.02 -1.78 14.34
CA VAL A 120 15.35 -0.37 14.07
C VAL A 120 14.71 0.09 12.76
N GLY A 121 14.76 -0.73 11.71
CA GLY A 121 14.10 -0.46 10.43
C GLY A 121 12.60 -0.22 10.58
N CYS A 122 11.90 -1.10 11.31
CA CYS A 122 10.47 -0.93 11.58
C CYS A 122 10.17 0.32 12.40
N GLY A 123 11.00 0.63 13.41
CA GLY A 123 10.88 1.88 14.17
C GLY A 123 11.00 3.12 13.28
N LEU A 124 11.93 3.11 12.32
CA LEU A 124 12.12 4.21 11.37
C LEU A 124 10.92 4.38 10.42
N ILE A 125 10.39 3.28 9.86
CA ILE A 125 9.20 3.31 9.00
C ILE A 125 8.00 3.84 9.77
N PHE A 126 7.78 3.35 10.99
CA PHE A 126 6.69 3.80 11.84
C PHE A 126 6.81 5.29 12.19
N ALA A 127 8.01 5.76 12.54
CA ALA A 127 8.27 7.16 12.80
C ALA A 127 8.01 8.04 11.56
N ALA A 128 8.43 7.59 10.38
CA ALA A 128 8.21 8.29 9.11
C ALA A 128 6.71 8.50 8.80
N VAL A 129 5.84 7.60 9.28
CA VAL A 129 4.39 7.71 9.09
C VAL A 129 3.72 8.53 10.20
N VAL A 130 4.11 8.33 11.46
CA VAL A 130 3.48 9.01 12.60
C VAL A 130 3.85 10.49 12.66
N LEU A 131 5.11 10.85 12.39
CA LEU A 131 5.57 12.24 12.52
C LEU A 131 4.78 13.22 11.63
N PRO A 132 4.57 12.98 10.32
CA PRO A 132 3.77 13.87 9.47
C PRO A 132 2.32 13.99 9.93
N LEU A 133 1.72 12.89 10.38
CA LEU A 133 0.34 12.88 10.90
C LEU A 133 0.22 13.71 12.18
N LEU A 134 1.20 13.59 13.08
CA LEU A 134 1.24 14.33 14.34
C LEU A 134 1.43 15.83 14.08
N VAL A 135 2.39 16.20 13.23
CA VAL A 135 2.66 17.60 12.85
C VAL A 135 1.43 18.22 12.20
N LYS A 136 0.78 17.51 11.27
CA LYS A 136 -0.46 17.97 10.63
C LYS A 136 -1.55 18.22 11.68
N ARG A 137 -1.76 17.28 12.60
CA ARG A 137 -2.79 17.41 13.65
C ARG A 137 -2.52 18.56 14.62
N LEU A 138 -1.25 18.79 14.97
CA LEU A 138 -0.85 19.93 15.81
C LEU A 138 -1.09 21.26 15.10
N ARG A 139 -0.73 21.36 13.81
CA ARG A 139 -0.96 22.56 13.00
C ARG A 139 -2.46 22.86 12.83
N GLU A 140 -3.28 21.83 12.57
CA GLU A 140 -4.75 21.98 12.50
C GLU A 140 -5.33 22.48 13.83
N ARG A 141 -4.84 21.98 14.98
CA ARG A 141 -5.24 22.50 16.31
C ARG A 141 -4.87 23.96 16.51
N GLN A 142 -3.66 24.37 16.14
CA GLN A 142 -3.23 25.77 16.27
C GLN A 142 -4.04 26.72 15.37
N LEU A 143 -4.31 26.33 14.12
CA LEU A 143 -5.12 27.12 13.20
C LEU A 143 -6.57 27.25 13.65
N GLY A 144 -7.17 26.17 14.19
CA GLY A 144 -8.52 26.21 14.74
C GLY A 144 -8.64 27.09 16.00
N VAL A 145 -7.60 27.17 16.82
CA VAL A 145 -7.52 28.08 17.97
C VAL A 145 -7.38 29.53 17.52
N ASN A 146 -6.49 29.82 16.56
CA ASN A 146 -6.31 31.17 16.03
C ASN A 146 -7.54 31.72 15.29
N TYR A 147 -8.27 30.88 14.54
CA TYR A 147 -9.52 31.30 13.90
C TYR A 147 -10.60 31.68 14.91
N ARG A 148 -10.70 30.95 16.03
CA ARG A 148 -11.63 31.28 17.11
C ARG A 148 -11.23 32.56 17.85
N ALA A 149 -9.93 32.75 18.12
CA ALA A 149 -9.43 33.97 18.76
C ALA A 149 -9.69 35.22 17.90
N GLY A 150 -9.35 35.18 16.61
CA GLY A 150 -9.58 36.33 15.71
C GLY A 150 -11.04 36.69 15.49
N ARG A 151 -11.98 35.76 15.70
CA ARG A 151 -13.43 36.04 15.62
C ARG A 151 -14.00 36.68 16.90
N VAL A 152 -13.34 36.50 18.05
CA VAL A 152 -13.73 37.13 19.32
C VAL A 152 -13.21 38.57 19.38
N ASP A 153 -12.02 38.83 18.81
CA ASP A 153 -11.44 40.19 18.79
C ASP A 153 -12.06 41.13 17.74
N SER A 154 -12.88 40.59 16.83
CA SER A 154 -13.56 41.35 15.76
C SER A 154 -15.05 41.63 16.04
N ALA A 155 -15.55 41.25 17.22
CA ALA A 155 -16.95 41.42 17.65
C ALA A 155 -17.03 42.38 18.84
#